data_AF-A0AA41WI74-F1
#
_entry.id   AF-A0AA41WI74-F1
#
_cell.length_a   1.000
_cell.length_b   1.000
_cell.length_c   1.000
_cell.angle_alpha   90.00
_cell.angle_beta   90.00
_cell.angle_gamma   90.00
#
_symmetry.space_group_name_H-M   'P 1'
#
loop_
_entity.id
_entity.type
_entity.pdbx_description
1 polymer ?
#
loop_
_entity_poly.entity_id
_entity_poly.type
_entity_poly.pdbx_seq_one_letter_code
_entity_poly.pdbx_strand_id
1 'polypeptide(L)'
;MAAAKTAVTETYASTNNLTSLSNALVGIAPTNTAQGSYITTLDVAANGVITVGLNTGIETTGCTGANALTLTPSIQADTNLLTWAGSSAAACNKYVPANFRS
;
A
#
# COMPACT_ATOMS: atom_id res chain seq x y z
N MET A 1 5.86 -1.77 -2.44
CA MET A 1 4.99 -2.04 -1.27
C MET A 1 5.68 -2.79 -0.14
N ALA A 2 6.59 -3.74 -0.39
CA ALA A 2 7.25 -4.51 0.71
C ALA A 2 7.92 -3.62 1.77
N ALA A 3 8.73 -2.64 1.36
CA ALA A 3 9.37 -1.71 2.30
C ALA A 3 8.36 -0.90 3.13
N ALA A 4 7.31 -0.35 2.51
CA ALA A 4 6.25 0.36 3.23
C ALA A 4 5.49 -0.55 4.20
N LYS A 5 5.25 -1.82 3.84
CA LYS A 5 4.64 -2.82 4.73
C LYS A 5 5.51 -3.04 5.98
N THR A 6 6.82 -3.20 5.80
CA THR A 6 7.77 -3.33 6.91
C THR A 6 7.73 -2.10 7.79
N ALA A 7 7.82 -0.90 7.20
CA ALA A 7 7.78 0.36 7.93
C ALA A 7 6.51 0.52 8.77
N VAL A 8 5.32 0.30 8.19
CA VAL A 8 4.04 0.31 8.92
C VAL A 8 4.03 -0.72 10.04
N THR A 9 4.56 -1.93 9.78
CA THR A 9 4.62 -3.00 10.78
C THR A 9 5.53 -2.65 11.96
N GLU A 10 6.69 -2.05 11.70
CA GLU A 10 7.63 -1.59 12.73
C GLU A 10 7.06 -0.41 13.54
N THR A 11 6.42 0.55 12.86
CA THR A 11 5.73 1.65 13.54
C THR A 11 4.59 1.12 14.41
N TYR A 12 3.80 0.18 13.91
CA TYR A 12 2.76 -0.46 14.72
C TYR A 12 3.36 -1.22 15.91
N ALA A 13 4.40 -2.02 15.71
CA ALA A 13 5.04 -2.78 16.78
C ALA A 13 5.64 -1.89 17.88
N SER A 14 6.11 -0.70 17.52
CA SER A 14 6.71 0.27 18.47
C SER A 14 5.68 1.16 19.16
N THR A 15 4.56 1.47 18.52
CA THR A 15 3.57 2.44 19.02
C THR A 15 2.24 1.83 19.45
N ASN A 16 1.98 0.59 19.05
CA ASN A 16 0.68 -0.08 19.12
C ASN A 16 -0.46 0.79 18.53
N ASN A 17 -0.16 1.60 17.51
CA ASN A 17 -1.12 2.53 16.91
C ASN A 17 -1.07 2.45 15.38
N LEU A 18 -2.23 2.25 14.76
CA LEU A 18 -2.41 2.28 13.30
C LEU A 18 -3.14 3.52 12.79
N THR A 19 -3.77 4.35 13.62
CA THR A 19 -4.77 5.36 13.20
C THR A 19 -4.21 6.74 12.89
N SER A 20 -2.92 6.96 13.15
CA SER A 20 -2.24 8.25 12.92
C SER A 20 -0.96 8.07 12.13
N LEU A 21 -0.94 7.17 11.15
CA LEU A 21 0.22 6.94 10.30
C LEU A 21 0.28 7.91 9.11
N SER A 22 1.48 8.09 8.57
CA SER A 22 1.74 8.83 7.34
C SER A 22 3.10 8.42 6.80
N ASN A 23 3.40 8.72 5.53
CA ASN A 23 4.73 8.46 4.98
C ASN A 23 5.86 9.00 5.86
N ALA A 24 5.71 10.23 6.37
CA ALA A 24 6.71 10.84 7.23
C ALA A 24 6.88 10.09 8.57
N LEU A 25 5.77 9.67 9.19
CA LEU A 25 5.80 8.96 10.47
C LEU A 25 6.35 7.53 10.36
N VAL A 26 6.09 6.86 9.24
CA VAL A 26 6.68 5.54 8.97
C VAL A 26 8.07 5.63 8.32
N GLY A 27 8.62 6.83 8.14
CA GLY A 27 9.98 7.02 7.64
C GLY A 27 10.20 6.66 6.17
N ILE A 28 9.16 6.79 5.32
CA ILE A 28 9.28 6.60 3.87
C ILE A 28 9.14 7.92 3.11
N ALA A 29 9.62 7.95 1.86
CA ALA A 29 9.62 9.15 1.03
C ALA A 29 8.19 9.73 0.87
N PRO A 30 8.06 11.06 0.73
CA PRO A 30 6.77 11.70 0.44
C PRO A 30 6.10 11.16 -0.83
N THR A 31 4.78 11.22 -0.88
CA THR A 31 3.94 10.69 -1.97
C THR A 31 4.26 11.25 -3.35
N ASN A 32 4.78 12.48 -3.42
CA ASN A 32 5.16 13.16 -4.67
C ASN A 32 6.58 12.80 -5.15
N THR A 33 7.29 11.92 -4.45
CA THR A 33 8.61 11.44 -4.87
C THR A 33 8.44 10.29 -5.85
N ALA A 34 9.10 10.35 -7.02
CA ALA A 34 9.08 9.26 -7.98
C ALA A 34 9.74 8.00 -7.39
N GLN A 35 9.01 6.88 -7.35
CA GLN A 35 9.42 5.64 -6.66
C GLN A 35 9.82 4.53 -7.65
N GLY A 36 10.32 4.90 -8.82
CA GLY A 36 10.75 3.99 -9.89
C GLY A 36 10.05 4.24 -11.22
N SER A 37 10.23 3.33 -12.17
CA SER A 37 9.81 3.55 -13.57
C SER A 37 8.31 3.47 -13.82
N TYR A 38 7.54 2.85 -12.91
CA TYR A 38 6.12 2.54 -13.12
C TYR A 38 5.19 3.08 -12.02
N ILE A 39 5.75 3.67 -10.96
CA ILE A 39 5.01 4.11 -9.79
C ILE A 39 4.98 5.64 -9.79
N THR A 40 3.78 6.21 -9.78
CA THR A 40 3.57 7.65 -9.63
C THR A 40 3.48 8.05 -8.16
N THR A 41 2.84 7.23 -7.34
CA THR A 41 2.66 7.50 -5.91
C THR A 41 2.80 6.23 -5.08
N LEU A 42 3.36 6.38 -3.88
CA LEU A 42 3.30 5.39 -2.81
C LEU A 42 2.87 6.14 -1.55
N ASP A 43 1.67 5.85 -1.05
CA ASP A 43 1.08 6.54 0.09
C ASP A 43 0.78 5.56 1.23
N VAL A 44 0.96 6.03 2.45
CA VAL A 44 0.57 5.40 3.70
C VAL A 44 -0.43 6.33 4.35
N ALA A 45 -1.70 5.93 4.33
CA ALA A 45 -2.78 6.69 4.91
C ALA A 45 -2.78 6.58 6.45
N ALA A 46 -3.64 7.38 7.08
CA ALA A 46 -3.79 7.48 8.53
C ALA A 46 -3.95 6.13 9.23
N ASN A 47 -4.61 5.15 8.60
CA ASN A 47 -4.87 3.81 9.13
C ASN A 47 -3.80 2.76 8.75
N GLY A 48 -2.65 3.19 8.23
CA GLY A 48 -1.58 2.29 7.74
C GLY A 48 -1.88 1.62 6.40
N VAL A 49 -2.99 1.97 5.74
CA VAL A 49 -3.29 1.49 4.38
C VAL A 49 -2.25 2.02 3.42
N ILE A 50 -1.65 1.11 2.65
CA ILE A 50 -0.66 1.45 1.64
C ILE A 50 -1.36 1.45 0.28
N THR A 51 -1.29 2.57 -0.45
CA THR A 51 -1.78 2.66 -1.82
C THR A 51 -0.65 2.96 -2.79
N VAL A 52 -0.77 2.39 -4.00
CA VAL A 52 0.17 2.62 -5.09
C VAL A 52 -0.58 3.21 -6.27
N GLY A 53 -0.07 4.34 -6.77
CA GLY A 53 -0.42 4.87 -8.07
C GLY A 53 0.52 4.34 -9.15
N LEU A 54 -0.03 3.93 -10.29
CA LEU A 54 0.76 3.48 -11.45
C LEU A 54 0.70 4.52 -12.58
N ASN A 55 1.82 4.68 -13.29
CA ASN A 55 1.82 5.43 -14.55
C ASN A 55 1.33 4.54 -15.71
N THR A 56 1.19 5.13 -16.89
CA THR A 56 0.76 4.47 -18.13
C THR A 56 1.88 3.64 -18.78
N GLY A 57 2.67 2.91 -17.98
CA GLY A 57 3.94 2.26 -18.35
C GLY A 57 3.92 1.44 -19.64
N ILE A 58 3.86 0.11 -19.54
CA ILE A 58 3.84 -0.80 -20.71
C ILE A 58 2.42 -0.97 -21.25
N GLU A 59 1.40 -0.75 -20.42
CA GLU A 59 -0.01 -0.91 -20.80
C GLU A 59 -0.74 0.42 -20.63
N THR A 60 -1.27 0.92 -21.75
CA THR A 60 -1.80 2.28 -21.88
C THR A 60 -3.29 2.38 -21.59
N THR A 61 -3.98 1.27 -21.33
CA THR A 61 -5.45 1.21 -21.40
C THR A 61 -6.14 0.62 -20.17
N GLY A 62 -5.45 -0.09 -19.28
CA GLY A 62 -6.10 -0.81 -18.18
C GLY A 62 -5.65 -0.40 -16.78
N CYS A 63 -4.47 -0.86 -16.38
CA CYS A 63 -4.02 -0.80 -14.99
C CYS A 63 -3.14 0.42 -14.74
N THR A 64 -3.76 1.58 -14.53
CA THR A 64 -3.07 2.85 -14.32
C THR A 64 -3.83 3.72 -13.30
N GLY A 65 -3.22 4.81 -12.86
CA GLY A 65 -3.86 5.79 -11.99
C GLY A 65 -3.66 5.51 -10.49
N ALA A 66 -4.31 6.33 -9.67
CA ALA A 66 -4.23 6.24 -8.21
C ALA A 66 -4.93 4.97 -7.68
N ASN A 67 -4.43 4.45 -6.56
CA ASN A 67 -4.99 3.28 -5.88
C ASN A 67 -5.09 2.02 -6.77
N ALA A 68 -4.20 1.91 -7.77
CA ALA A 68 -4.15 0.74 -8.65
C ALA A 68 -3.90 -0.55 -7.85
N LEU A 69 -3.08 -0.46 -6.80
CA LEU A 69 -2.86 -1.51 -5.81
C LEU A 69 -3.05 -0.93 -4.41
N THR A 70 -3.69 -1.70 -3.54
CA THR A 70 -3.91 -1.35 -2.13
C THR A 70 -3.50 -2.51 -1.24
N LEU A 71 -2.84 -2.21 -0.14
CA LEU A 71 -2.48 -3.18 0.88
C LEU A 71 -2.97 -2.66 2.24
N THR A 72 -3.96 -3.34 2.80
CA THR A 72 -4.70 -2.92 3.99
C THR A 72 -4.28 -3.74 5.20
N PRO A 73 -3.74 -3.11 6.26
CA PRO A 73 -3.52 -3.79 7.52
C PRO A 73 -4.83 -3.98 8.28
N SER A 74 -4.93 -5.05 9.07
CA SER A 74 -6.02 -5.29 10.01
C SER A 74 -5.49 -5.98 11.26
N ILE A 75 -5.92 -5.53 12.43
CA ILE A 75 -5.58 -6.15 13.71
C ILE A 75 -6.64 -7.22 14.00
N GLN A 76 -6.21 -8.47 14.15
CA GLN A 76 -7.09 -9.54 14.58
C GLN A 76 -7.47 -9.34 16.06
N ALA A 77 -8.76 -9.20 16.36
CA ALA A 77 -9.25 -8.83 17.69
C ALA A 77 -8.92 -9.85 18.80
N ASP A 78 -8.75 -11.11 18.43
CA ASP A 78 -8.49 -12.23 19.34
C ASP A 78 -7.00 -12.41 19.68
N THR A 79 -6.12 -12.16 18.72
CA THR A 79 -4.68 -12.42 18.84
C THR A 79 -3.82 -11.16 18.84
N ASN A 80 -4.40 -10.00 18.53
CA ASN A 80 -3.70 -8.75 18.23
C ASN A 80 -2.65 -8.87 17.12
N LEU A 81 -2.77 -9.88 16.25
CA LEU A 81 -1.88 -10.04 15.12
C LEU A 81 -2.22 -9.03 14.03
N LEU A 82 -1.17 -8.39 13.50
CA LEU A 82 -1.28 -7.54 12.32
C LEU A 82 -1.33 -8.42 11.06
N THR A 83 -2.48 -8.45 10.42
CA THR A 83 -2.72 -9.13 9.14
C THR A 83 -2.81 -8.13 8.01
N TRP A 84 -2.66 -8.61 6.77
CA TRP A 84 -2.62 -7.76 5.60
C TRP A 84 -3.44 -8.37 4.46
N ALA A 85 -4.34 -7.57 3.89
CA ALA A 85 -5.13 -7.93 2.72
C ALA A 85 -4.71 -7.06 1.53
N GLY A 86 -4.41 -7.69 0.39
CA GLY A 86 -4.13 -6.99 -0.85
C GLY A 86 -5.39 -6.87 -1.70
N SER A 87 -5.56 -5.74 -2.37
CA SER A 87 -6.60 -5.53 -3.37
C SER A 87 -6.06 -4.73 -4.55
N SER A 88 -6.72 -4.82 -5.69
CA SER A 88 -6.35 -4.07 -6.89
C SER A 88 -7.57 -3.52 -7.60
N ALA A 89 -7.38 -2.46 -8.37
CA ALA A 89 -8.44 -1.98 -9.23
C ALA A 89 -8.87 -3.08 -10.22
N ALA A 90 -10.15 -3.12 -10.61
CA ALA A 90 -10.66 -4.18 -11.48
C ALA A 90 -9.85 -4.33 -12.79
N ALA A 91 -9.39 -3.21 -13.36
CA ALA A 91 -8.56 -3.19 -14.57
C ALA A 91 -7.13 -3.75 -14.34
N CYS A 92 -6.70 -3.90 -13.09
CA CYS A 92 -5.43 -4.48 -12.66
C CYS A 92 -5.47 -5.98 -12.36
N ASN A 93 -6.66 -6.56 -12.13
CA ASN A 93 -6.82 -7.93 -11.64
C ASN A 93 -6.06 -9.00 -12.46
N LYS A 94 -5.97 -8.84 -13.80
CA LYS A 94 -5.25 -9.82 -14.64
C LYS A 94 -3.73 -9.78 -14.48
N TYR A 95 -3.19 -8.68 -13.95
CA TYR A 95 -1.75 -8.43 -13.84
C TYR A 95 -1.20 -8.70 -12.45
N VAL A 96 -2.07 -8.94 -11.46
CA VAL A 96 -1.67 -9.14 -10.07
C VAL A 96 -1.76 -10.61 -9.66
N PRO A 97 -0.98 -11.03 -8.64
CA PRO A 97 -1.13 -12.36 -8.07
C PRO A 97 -2.50 -12.51 -7.38
N ALA A 98 -2.92 -13.76 -7.16
CA ALA A 98 -4.28 -14.06 -6.70
C ALA A 98 -4.69 -13.35 -5.40
N ASN A 99 -3.75 -13.10 -4.50
CA ASN A 99 -3.96 -12.42 -3.22
C ASN A 99 -4.23 -10.90 -3.33
N PHE A 100 -4.25 -10.34 -4.54
CA PHE A 100 -4.60 -8.94 -4.83
C PHE A 100 -5.80 -8.81 -5.77
N ARG A 101 -6.47 -9.92 -6.15
CA ARG A 101 -7.57 -9.91 -7.12
C ARG A 101 -8.96 -9.63 -6.53
N SER A 102 -8.99 -9.10 -5.31
CA SER A 102 -10.22 -8.70 -4.59
C SER A 102 -10.46 -7.21 -4.69
#